data_AF-A0A7K0DF81-F1
#
_entry.id   AF-A0A7K0DF81-F1
#
_cell.length_a   1.000
_cell.length_b   1.000
_cell.length_c   1.000
_cell.angle_alpha   90.00
_cell.angle_beta   90.00
_cell.angle_gamma   90.00
#
_symmetry.space_group_name_H-M   'P 1'
#
loop_
_entity.id
_entity.type
_entity.pdbx_description
1 polymer ?
#
loop_
_entity_poly.entity_id
_entity_poly.type
_entity_poly.pdbx_seq_one_letter_code
_entity_poly.pdbx_strand_id
1 'polypeptide(L)'
;MAVRITRSRIVSDVTSHYASSAGVGGWTVSFLPGRRLSREQALTALRAAEEFARIQSQASTLGLTGLELVGLAESRCPWRRPDVSSSDGGKGQCEVLTRR
;
A
#
# COMPACT_ATOMS: atom_id res chain seq x y z
N MET A 1 -4.17 17.09 2.44
CA MET A 1 -3.08 16.31 3.05
C MET A 1 -1.81 17.11 2.91
N ALA A 2 -1.21 17.46 4.03
CA ALA A 2 -0.05 18.33 4.08
C ALA A 2 1.02 17.71 4.96
N VAL A 3 2.05 17.16 4.31
CA VAL A 3 3.26 16.77 5.01
C VAL A 3 4.01 18.03 5.44
N ARG A 4 4.12 18.25 6.75
CA ARG A 4 4.89 19.37 7.31
C ARG A 4 6.35 18.99 7.42
N ILE A 5 7.20 19.76 6.77
CA ILE A 5 8.65 19.53 6.76
C ILE A 5 9.36 20.63 7.56
N THR A 6 10.12 20.22 8.57
CA THR A 6 11.06 21.06 9.31
C THR A 6 12.50 20.61 9.02
N ARG A 7 13.50 21.32 9.56
CA ARG A 7 14.92 20.95 9.37
C ARG A 7 15.26 19.56 9.90
N SER A 8 14.59 19.11 10.96
CA SER A 8 14.91 17.87 11.68
C SER A 8 13.77 16.85 11.71
N ARG A 9 12.57 17.22 11.26
CA ARG A 9 11.39 16.36 11.34
C ARG A 9 10.44 16.54 10.16
N ILE A 10 9.88 15.44 9.67
CA ILE A 10 8.80 15.42 8.69
C ILE A 10 7.61 14.71 9.35
N VAL A 11 6.44 15.31 9.36
CA VAL A 11 5.23 14.74 9.98
C VAL A 11 4.05 14.81 9.01
N SER A 12 3.22 13.77 9.04
CA SER A 12 1.93 13.72 8.35
C SER A 12 0.83 14.28 9.24
N ASP A 13 -0.18 14.91 8.64
CA ASP A 13 -1.43 15.31 9.32
C ASP A 13 -2.48 14.18 9.37
N VAL A 14 -2.19 13.05 8.71
CA VAL A 14 -3.13 11.94 8.48
C VAL A 14 -2.72 10.69 9.27
N THR A 15 -1.42 10.47 9.42
CA THR A 15 -0.88 9.29 10.10
C THR A 15 -0.02 9.71 11.28
N SER A 16 0.07 8.84 12.30
CA SER A 16 0.98 9.04 13.44
C SER A 16 2.47 8.86 13.07
N HIS A 17 2.76 8.50 11.81
CA HIS A 17 4.11 8.27 11.34
C HIS A 17 4.86 9.56 11.07
N TYR A 18 6.17 9.52 11.32
CA TYR A 18 7.05 10.66 11.13
C TYR A 18 8.43 10.21 10.64
N ALA A 19 9.16 11.16 10.06
CA ALA A 19 10.59 11.02 9.80
C ALA A 19 11.39 11.98 10.69
N SER A 20 12.53 11.52 11.18
CA SER A 20 13.49 12.31 11.95
C SER A 20 14.83 12.34 11.23
N SER A 21 15.52 13.48 11.27
CA SER A 21 16.91 13.56 10.82
C SER A 21 17.81 12.76 11.76
N ALA A 22 18.73 11.98 11.18
CA ALA A 22 19.66 11.10 11.86
C ALA A 22 21.13 11.45 11.51
N GLY A 23 21.42 12.74 11.37
CA GLY A 23 22.73 13.26 10.96
C GLY A 23 22.81 13.66 9.48
N VAL A 24 24.02 13.89 8.98
CA VAL A 24 24.27 14.47 7.65
C VAL A 24 23.62 13.60 6.56
N GLY A 25 22.62 14.17 5.88
CA GLY A 25 21.89 13.57 4.77
C GLY A 25 21.00 12.37 5.12
N GLY A 26 20.97 11.93 6.39
CA GLY A 26 20.25 10.73 6.83
C GLY A 26 18.92 11.06 7.49
N TRP A 27 17.90 10.29 7.14
CA TRP A 27 16.58 10.31 7.76
C TRP A 27 16.17 8.90 8.19
N THR A 28 15.48 8.80 9.32
CA THR A 28 14.82 7.58 9.80
C THR A 28 13.32 7.79 9.83
N VAL A 29 12.55 6.80 9.39
CA VAL A 29 11.08 6.84 9.41
C VAL A 29 10.58 5.89 10.50
N SER A 30 9.58 6.33 11.27
CA SER A 30 9.09 5.62 12.47
C SER A 30 8.67 4.16 12.22
N PHE A 31 8.21 3.83 11.01
CA PHE A 31 7.77 2.48 10.63
C PHE A 31 8.78 1.73 9.74
N LEU A 32 9.96 2.31 9.47
CA LEU A 32 11.05 1.65 8.73
C LEU A 32 12.33 1.65 9.60
N PRO A 33 12.34 0.88 10.71
CA PRO A 33 13.49 0.85 11.61
C PRO A 33 14.74 0.29 10.91
N GLY A 34 15.91 0.78 11.31
CA GLY A 34 17.21 0.31 10.81
C GLY A 34 17.60 0.81 9.41
N ARG A 35 16.75 1.58 8.73
CA ARG A 35 17.07 2.17 7.42
C ARG A 35 17.46 3.64 7.54
N ARG A 36 18.58 4.02 6.93
CA ARG A 36 18.94 5.42 6.66
C ARG A 36 18.46 5.78 5.26
N LEU A 37 17.59 6.77 5.18
CA LEU A 37 16.96 7.23 3.94
C LEU A 37 17.44 8.64 3.59
N SER A 38 17.37 8.98 2.30
CA SER A 38 17.43 10.38 1.87
C SER A 38 16.16 11.12 2.30
N ARG A 39 16.19 12.45 2.27
CA ARG A 39 15.00 13.27 2.56
C ARG A 39 13.83 12.93 1.64
N GLU A 40 14.10 12.73 0.36
CA GLU A 40 13.09 12.38 -0.66
C GLU A 40 12.49 11.00 -0.39
N GLN A 41 13.32 10.00 -0.07
CA GLN A 41 12.85 8.68 0.29
C GLN A 41 11.99 8.69 1.56
N ALA A 42 12.39 9.46 2.57
CA ALA A 42 11.59 9.62 3.79
C ALA A 42 10.24 10.28 3.52
N LEU A 43 10.20 11.28 2.62
CA LEU A 43 8.95 11.91 2.19
C LEU A 43 8.06 10.92 1.43
N THR A 44 8.62 10.15 0.51
CA THR A 44 7.90 9.11 -0.23
C THR A 44 7.32 8.06 0.71
N ALA A 45 8.09 7.63 1.72
CA ALA A 45 7.60 6.68 2.72
C ALA A 45 6.39 7.23 3.48
N LEU A 46 6.44 8.49 3.94
CA LEU A 46 5.31 9.10 4.64
C LEU A 46 4.08 9.24 3.74
N ARG A 47 4.24 9.64 2.48
CA ARG A 47 3.13 9.67 1.51
C ARG A 47 2.54 8.28 1.26
N ALA A 48 3.37 7.24 1.15
CA ALA A 48 2.89 5.87 1.02
C ALA A 48 2.06 5.44 2.24
N ALA A 49 2.46 5.84 3.45
CA ALA A 49 1.68 5.59 4.65
C ALA A 49 0.32 6.33 4.64
N GLU A 50 0.29 7.57 4.13
CA GLU A 50 -0.98 8.32 3.94
C GLU A 50 -1.92 7.61 2.96
N GLU A 51 -1.40 7.12 1.84
CA GLU A 51 -2.20 6.36 0.87
C GLU A 51 -2.72 5.05 1.47
N PHE A 52 -1.88 4.34 2.23
CA PHE A 52 -2.33 3.12 2.91
C PHE A 52 -3.43 3.41 3.94
N ALA A 53 -3.37 4.53 4.67
CA ALA A 53 -4.44 4.95 5.58
C ALA A 53 -5.77 5.20 4.84
N ARG A 54 -5.73 5.74 3.61
CA ARG A 54 -6.93 5.89 2.77
C ARG A 54 -7.49 4.55 2.33
N ILE A 55 -6.63 3.64 1.89
CA ILE A 55 -7.03 2.26 1.54
C ILE A 55 -7.69 1.58 2.74
N GLN A 56 -7.13 1.74 3.93
CA GLN A 56 -7.70 1.19 5.16
C GLN A 56 -9.09 1.78 5.48
N SER A 57 -9.29 3.09 5.25
CA SER A 57 -10.60 3.73 5.40
C SER A 57 -11.61 3.19 4.39
N GLN A 58 -11.20 2.94 3.15
CA GLN A 58 -12.07 2.37 2.10
C GLN A 58 -12.40 0.90 2.40
N ALA A 59 -11.41 0.10 2.81
CA ALA A 59 -11.61 -1.31 3.16
C ALA A 59 -12.63 -1.48 4.29
N SER A 60 -12.66 -0.55 5.25
CA SER A 60 -13.59 -0.59 6.37
C SER A 60 -15.07 -0.56 5.94
N THR A 61 -15.40 0.08 4.81
CA THR A 61 -16.78 0.10 4.29
C THR A 61 -17.21 -1.24 3.70
N LEU A 62 -16.24 -2.11 3.40
CA LEU A 62 -16.42 -3.46 2.87
C LEU A 62 -16.30 -4.54 3.96
N GLY A 63 -16.08 -4.16 5.22
CA GLY A 63 -15.79 -5.10 6.30
C GLY A 63 -14.42 -5.77 6.17
N LEU A 64 -13.48 -5.14 5.45
CA LEU A 64 -12.13 -5.65 5.21
C LEU A 64 -11.07 -4.78 5.90
N THR A 65 -9.89 -5.37 6.12
CA THR A 65 -8.67 -4.63 6.41
C THR A 65 -8.04 -4.07 5.13
N GLY A 66 -7.21 -3.04 5.26
CA GLY A 66 -6.50 -2.45 4.11
C GLY A 66 -5.60 -3.46 3.39
N LEU A 67 -4.97 -4.38 4.14
CA LEU A 67 -4.13 -5.43 3.56
C LEU A 67 -4.95 -6.47 2.79
N GLU A 68 -6.11 -6.89 3.30
CA GLU A 68 -7.01 -7.80 2.57
C GLU A 68 -7.50 -7.16 1.28
N LEU A 69 -7.92 -5.89 1.33
CA LEU A 69 -8.35 -5.17 0.13
C LEU A 69 -7.22 -5.09 -0.92
N VAL A 70 -5.99 -4.76 -0.51
CA VAL A 70 -4.82 -4.73 -1.42
C VAL A 70 -4.56 -6.11 -2.01
N GLY A 71 -4.53 -7.15 -1.19
CA GLY A 71 -4.28 -8.52 -1.66
C GLY A 71 -5.34 -9.02 -2.65
N LEU A 72 -6.62 -8.69 -2.39
CA LEU A 72 -7.73 -9.02 -3.31
C LEU A 72 -7.64 -8.23 -4.62
N ALA A 73 -7.23 -6.95 -4.57
CA ALA A 73 -7.05 -6.11 -5.75
C ALA A 73 -5.84 -6.53 -6.60
N GLU A 74 -4.76 -7.01 -5.96
CA GLU A 74 -3.56 -7.50 -6.65
C GLU A 74 -3.78 -8.87 -7.30
N SER A 75 -4.65 -9.69 -6.72
CA SER A 75 -4.93 -11.05 -7.18
C SER A 75 -5.48 -11.06 -8.62
N ARG A 76 -4.72 -11.64 -9.56
CA ARG A 76 -5.06 -11.63 -11.00
C ARG A 76 -6.28 -12.47 -11.44
N CYS A 77 -7.02 -13.11 -10.54
CA CYS A 77 -8.33 -13.72 -10.78
C CYS A 77 -8.92 -14.15 -9.42
N PRO A 78 -9.58 -13.26 -8.66
CA PRO A 78 -10.04 -13.59 -7.31
C PRO A 78 -11.28 -14.52 -7.29
N TRP A 79 -12.00 -14.60 -8.42
CA TRP A 79 -13.20 -15.41 -8.53
C TRP A 79 -13.00 -16.52 -9.57
N ARG A 80 -12.78 -17.76 -9.11
CA ARG A 80 -13.06 -18.93 -9.93
C ARG A 80 -14.58 -19.01 -10.03
N ARG A 81 -15.16 -18.88 -11.24
CA ARG A 81 -16.61 -19.07 -11.39
C ARG A 81 -16.96 -20.45 -10.81
N PRO A 82 -17.97 -20.58 -9.95
CA PRO A 82 -18.46 -21.90 -9.59
C PRO A 82 -18.87 -22.60 -10.88
N ASP A 83 -18.32 -23.79 -11.15
CA ASP A 83 -18.69 -24.59 -12.31
C ASP A 83 -20.17 -24.96 -12.18
N VAL A 84 -21.05 -24.20 -12.85
CA VAL A 84 -22.48 -24.53 -12.97
C VAL A 84 -22.66 -25.46 -14.16
N SER A 85 -22.09 -26.67 -14.08
CA SER A 85 -22.42 -27.88 -14.88
C SER A 85 -21.21 -28.81 -14.85
N SER A 86 -21.28 -29.94 -14.15
CA SER A 86 -21.60 -31.23 -14.78
C SER A 86 -21.03 -31.36 -16.19
N SER A 87 -19.96 -32.15 -16.31
CA SER A 87 -19.62 -32.96 -17.49
C SER A 87 -19.60 -32.25 -18.86
N ASP A 88 -18.71 -31.27 -19.05
CA ASP A 88 -18.06 -31.11 -20.36
C ASP A 88 -16.72 -30.39 -20.19
N GLY A 89 -15.74 -30.78 -21.01
CA GLY A 89 -14.36 -30.31 -20.94
C GLY A 89 -14.20 -28.85 -21.35
N GLY A 90 -14.67 -27.91 -20.53
CA GLY A 90 -14.53 -26.49 -20.75
C GLY A 90 -13.32 -25.92 -20.03
N LYS A 91 -12.21 -25.69 -20.74
CA LYS A 91 -11.06 -24.92 -20.27
C LYS A 91 -11.48 -23.50 -19.85
N GLY A 92 -11.86 -23.29 -18.60
CA GLY A 92 -11.97 -21.97 -17.98
C GLY A 92 -10.58 -21.40 -17.67
N GLN A 93 -9.76 -21.16 -18.69
CA GLN A 93 -8.47 -20.50 -18.50
C GLN A 93 -8.71 -18.99 -18.43
N CYS A 94 -8.35 -18.37 -17.29
CA CYS A 94 -8.10 -16.93 -17.22
C CYS A 94 -7.03 -16.60 -18.26
N GLU A 95 -7.44 -16.25 -19.48
CA GLU A 95 -6.54 -15.69 -20.47
C GLU A 95 -6.21 -14.28 -20.00
N VAL A 96 -5.14 -14.21 -19.20
CA VAL A 96 -4.48 -12.97 -18.83
C VAL A 96 -4.10 -12.30 -20.15
N LEU A 97 -4.95 -11.39 -20.61
CA LEU A 97 -4.66 -10.49 -21.73
C LEU A 97 -3.44 -9.69 -21.35
N THR A 98 -2.30 -10.27 -21.69
CA THR A 98 -0.99 -9.67 -21.63
C THR A 98 -0.92 -8.72 -22.82
N ARG A 99 -1.58 -7.57 -22.72
CA ARG A 99 -1.34 -6.44 -23.62
C ARG A 99 -0.58 -5.36 -22.85
N ARG A 100 0.75 -5.51 -22.97
CA ARG A 100 1.85 -4.54 -22.95
C ARG A 100 1.80 -3.40 -21.94
#